data_AF-A0A2T5IZM3-F1
#
_entry.id   AF-A0A2T5IZM3-F1
#
_cell.length_a   1.000
_cell.length_b   1.000
_cell.length_c   1.000
_cell.angle_alpha   90.00
_cell.angle_beta   90.00
_cell.angle_gamma   90.00
#
_symmetry.space_group_name_H-M   'P 1'
#
loop_
_entity.id
_entity.type
_entity.pdbx_description
1 polymer ?
#
loop_
_entity_poly.entity_id
_entity_poly.type
_entity_poly.pdbx_seq_one_letter_code
_entity_poly.pdbx_strand_id
1 'polypeptide(L)'
;MADFILHHYSMSPFSEKIRVMLGYAQVNWLSCVTREMPPRPLLARLAGGYRKIPVAQMGADIFCDSKIIAAEIAQLSQKPLLAVENLDAEQQAYISKVDLDLFFASLFVSGTMTLNIKVLKAMSLLDIGRFLVDRINVGRKARVKAVSPLKAKAVIKQHIADLEQRLSQEFLFGAQPTHADFSTYHSLWFIHDLAEAPFLQGHPKLLAWMARMKNFGHGLSRDVNEAHALLAAKAEPRTIPETYRQDLLIGHTVTITPADYGCEPTMGVLVGANTERYIVARQDTELGTLHVHFPRQGYTLKAIS
;
A
#
# COMPACT_ATOMS: atom_id res chain seq x y z
N MET A 1 5.88 -6.93 -22.20
CA MET A 1 5.33 -6.12 -21.08
C MET A 1 6.36 -6.17 -19.96
N ALA A 2 6.64 -5.07 -19.28
CA ALA A 2 7.62 -5.09 -18.18
C ALA A 2 7.12 -5.94 -17.01
N ASP A 3 8.04 -6.64 -16.35
CA ASP A 3 7.71 -7.44 -15.16
C ASP A 3 7.17 -6.55 -14.04
N PHE A 4 6.19 -7.07 -13.27
CA PHE A 4 5.67 -6.41 -12.09
C PHE A 4 6.58 -6.72 -10.89
N ILE A 5 7.37 -5.75 -10.45
CA ILE A 5 8.26 -5.88 -9.29
C ILE A 5 7.59 -5.23 -8.09
N LEU A 6 7.39 -5.97 -7.00
CA LEU A 6 6.88 -5.43 -5.76
C LEU A 6 8.00 -5.26 -4.75
N HIS A 7 8.22 -4.03 -4.30
CA HIS A 7 9.13 -3.70 -3.21
C HIS A 7 8.37 -3.78 -1.89
N HIS A 8 8.64 -4.81 -1.10
CA HIS A 8 7.86 -5.08 0.12
C HIS A 8 8.65 -5.74 1.25
N TYR A 9 8.02 -5.86 2.42
CA TYR A 9 8.47 -6.77 3.47
C TYR A 9 7.31 -7.63 3.95
N SER A 10 7.61 -8.76 4.58
CA SER A 10 6.64 -9.79 4.93
C SER A 10 5.57 -9.28 5.90
N MET A 11 5.98 -8.60 6.97
CA MET A 11 5.11 -8.16 8.06
C MET A 11 4.30 -6.87 7.77
N SER A 12 4.35 -6.31 6.56
CA SER A 12 3.59 -5.10 6.22
C SER A 12 2.15 -5.42 5.84
N PRO A 13 1.13 -4.88 6.55
CA PRO A 13 -0.27 -5.08 6.18
C PRO A 13 -0.58 -4.56 4.78
N PHE A 14 -0.13 -3.36 4.43
CA PHE A 14 -0.33 -2.83 3.06
C PHE A 14 0.36 -3.66 2.00
N SER A 15 1.46 -4.36 2.33
CA SER A 15 2.06 -5.30 1.39
C SER A 15 1.25 -6.58 1.28
N GLU A 16 0.68 -7.09 2.37
CA GLU A 16 -0.23 -8.23 2.33
C GLU A 16 -1.47 -7.92 1.50
N LYS A 17 -2.05 -6.72 1.63
CA LYS A 17 -3.14 -6.22 0.77
C LYS A 17 -2.82 -6.44 -0.70
N ILE A 18 -1.65 -5.98 -1.15
CA ILE A 18 -1.21 -6.10 -2.54
C ILE A 18 -0.87 -7.55 -2.93
N ARG A 19 -0.20 -8.32 -2.07
CA ARG A 19 0.12 -9.73 -2.36
C ARG A 19 -1.14 -10.56 -2.57
N VAL A 20 -2.15 -10.39 -1.72
CA VAL A 20 -3.44 -11.09 -1.86
C VAL A 20 -4.22 -10.61 -3.07
N MET A 21 -4.15 -9.32 -3.42
CA MET A 21 -4.68 -8.83 -4.70
C MET A 21 -3.99 -9.49 -5.90
N LEU A 22 -2.65 -9.63 -5.89
CA LEU A 22 -1.90 -10.31 -6.95
C LEU A 22 -2.30 -11.79 -7.08
N GLY A 23 -2.52 -12.48 -5.95
CA GLY A 23 -3.04 -13.85 -5.93
C GLY A 23 -4.43 -13.97 -6.54
N TYR A 24 -5.37 -13.11 -6.12
CA TYR A 24 -6.71 -13.05 -6.69
C TYR A 24 -6.72 -12.69 -8.18
N ALA A 25 -5.82 -11.79 -8.59
CA ALA A 25 -5.67 -11.31 -9.95
C ALA A 25 -4.87 -12.27 -10.85
N GLN A 26 -4.23 -13.29 -10.27
CA GLN A 26 -3.33 -14.22 -10.95
C GLN A 26 -2.23 -13.50 -11.76
N VAL A 27 -1.74 -12.38 -11.23
CA VAL A 27 -0.65 -11.61 -11.85
C VAL A 27 0.68 -12.18 -11.39
N ASN A 28 1.53 -12.59 -12.34
CA ASN A 28 2.91 -12.99 -12.05
C ASN A 28 3.72 -11.77 -11.62
N TRP A 29 4.54 -11.92 -10.58
CA TRP A 29 5.31 -10.79 -10.05
C TRP A 29 6.67 -11.22 -9.50
N LEU A 30 7.54 -10.24 -9.30
CA LEU A 30 8.87 -10.40 -8.76
C LEU A 30 8.92 -9.77 -7.36
N SER A 31 9.33 -10.55 -6.36
CA SER A 31 9.46 -10.09 -4.97
C SER A 31 10.82 -9.45 -4.75
N CYS A 32 10.84 -8.14 -4.54
CA CYS A 32 12.03 -7.40 -4.14
C CYS A 32 11.92 -7.03 -2.66
N VAL A 33 12.52 -7.84 -1.79
CA VAL A 33 12.44 -7.61 -0.34
C VAL A 33 13.19 -6.32 0.04
N THR A 34 12.55 -5.48 0.86
CA THR A 34 13.16 -4.27 1.41
C THR A 34 13.04 -4.23 2.93
N ARG A 35 13.75 -3.31 3.58
CA ARG A 35 13.76 -3.16 5.04
C ARG A 35 12.43 -2.66 5.60
N GLU A 36 12.15 -2.92 6.86
CA GLU A 36 10.92 -2.52 7.55
C GLU A 36 10.86 -1.01 7.82
N MET A 37 12.02 -0.34 7.86
CA MET A 37 12.21 1.09 8.10
C MET A 37 13.33 1.68 7.23
N PRO A 38 13.38 3.01 7.01
CA PRO A 38 14.52 3.69 6.41
C PRO A 38 15.82 3.51 7.22
N PRO A 39 17.00 3.63 6.59
CA PRO A 39 17.23 3.97 5.18
C PRO A 39 16.94 2.79 4.23
N ARG A 40 16.39 3.10 3.05
CA ARG A 40 16.17 2.17 1.94
C ARG A 40 16.77 2.77 0.65
N PRO A 41 18.09 2.61 0.43
CA PRO A 41 18.80 3.28 -0.66
C PRO A 41 18.19 3.02 -2.05
N LEU A 42 17.82 1.76 -2.34
CA LEU A 42 17.16 1.39 -3.59
C LEU A 42 15.88 2.20 -3.82
N LEU A 43 14.98 2.25 -2.84
CA LEU A 43 13.72 2.98 -2.98
C LEU A 43 13.91 4.49 -2.99
N ALA A 44 14.87 5.01 -2.24
CA ALA A 44 15.23 6.43 -2.32
C ALA A 44 15.69 6.81 -3.73
N ARG A 45 16.41 5.90 -4.39
CA ARG A 45 16.84 6.06 -5.78
C ARG A 45 15.64 6.01 -6.73
N LEU A 46 14.80 4.98 -6.65
CA LEU A 46 13.65 4.75 -7.55
C LEU A 46 12.50 5.75 -7.35
N ALA A 47 12.02 5.91 -6.11
CA ALA A 47 10.83 6.68 -5.77
C ALA A 47 11.12 8.06 -5.17
N GLY A 48 12.38 8.36 -4.82
CA GLY A 48 12.76 9.64 -4.24
C GLY A 48 12.44 9.69 -2.76
N GLY A 49 11.71 10.73 -2.32
CA GLY A 49 11.36 10.90 -0.91
C GLY A 49 10.26 9.97 -0.40
N TYR A 50 9.59 9.20 -1.27
CA TYR A 50 8.52 8.30 -0.84
C TYR A 50 9.03 7.16 0.03
N ARG A 51 8.51 7.07 1.25
CA ARG A 51 9.01 6.14 2.27
C ARG A 51 8.07 5.01 2.69
N LYS A 52 6.81 5.02 2.22
CA LYS A 52 5.84 3.98 2.59
C LYS A 52 6.09 2.73 1.74
N ILE A 53 5.56 1.60 2.19
CA ILE A 53 5.68 0.30 1.55
C ILE A 53 4.28 -0.33 1.53
N PRO A 54 3.85 -0.96 0.43
CA PRO A 54 4.66 -1.33 -0.74
C PRO A 54 4.87 -0.20 -1.76
N VAL A 55 5.84 -0.42 -2.64
CA VAL A 55 6.04 0.31 -3.91
C VAL A 55 6.06 -0.73 -5.01
N ALA A 56 5.34 -0.52 -6.11
CA ALA A 56 5.47 -1.38 -7.29
C ALA A 56 6.33 -0.70 -8.35
N GLN A 57 6.91 -1.50 -9.23
CA GLN A 57 7.75 -1.05 -10.33
C GLN A 57 7.42 -1.88 -11.57
N MET A 58 7.32 -1.21 -12.71
CA MET A 58 7.24 -1.84 -14.02
C MET A 58 8.15 -1.08 -14.98
N GLY A 59 9.35 -1.59 -15.21
CA GLY A 59 10.37 -0.84 -15.95
C GLY A 59 10.80 0.41 -15.17
N ALA A 60 10.72 1.57 -15.83
CA ALA A 60 11.01 2.89 -15.27
C ALA A 60 9.78 3.60 -14.66
N ASP A 61 8.62 2.94 -14.61
CA ASP A 61 7.43 3.44 -13.92
C ASP A 61 7.37 2.88 -12.49
N ILE A 62 7.37 3.78 -11.51
CA ILE A 62 7.38 3.49 -10.08
C ILE A 62 6.04 3.92 -9.48
N PHE A 63 5.32 3.00 -8.85
CA PHE A 63 3.97 3.20 -8.33
C PHE A 63 3.99 3.26 -6.80
N CYS A 64 3.74 4.44 -6.26
CA CYS A 64 3.75 4.72 -4.84
C CYS A 64 2.32 4.80 -4.31
N ASP A 65 2.00 3.98 -3.31
CA ASP A 65 0.69 3.78 -2.64
C ASP A 65 -0.06 2.52 -3.09
N SER A 66 -0.67 1.81 -2.15
CA SER A 66 -1.47 0.61 -2.45
C SER A 66 -2.65 0.88 -3.40
N LYS A 67 -3.21 2.10 -3.41
CA LYS A 67 -4.31 2.45 -4.31
C LYS A 67 -3.89 2.47 -5.77
N ILE A 68 -2.80 3.17 -6.10
CA ILE A 68 -2.30 3.23 -7.47
C ILE A 68 -1.76 1.85 -7.91
N ILE A 69 -1.14 1.09 -7.00
CA ILE A 69 -0.70 -0.28 -7.28
C ILE A 69 -1.91 -1.18 -7.60
N ALA A 70 -3.01 -1.07 -6.86
CA ALA A 70 -4.23 -1.84 -7.12
C ALA A 70 -4.86 -1.48 -8.47
N ALA A 71 -4.83 -0.20 -8.87
CA ALA A 71 -5.29 0.23 -10.19
C ALA A 71 -4.47 -0.41 -11.33
N GLU A 72 -3.14 -0.49 -11.18
CA GLU A 72 -2.29 -1.19 -12.15
C GLU A 72 -2.60 -2.70 -12.19
N ILE A 73 -2.82 -3.34 -11.05
CA ILE A 73 -3.23 -4.76 -11.00
C ILE A 73 -4.60 -4.95 -11.67
N ALA A 74 -5.55 -4.06 -11.44
CA ALA A 74 -6.88 -4.09 -12.06
C ALA A 74 -6.78 -4.03 -13.58
N GLN A 75 -5.94 -3.13 -14.11
CA GLN A 75 -5.71 -2.98 -15.54
C GLN A 75 -5.01 -4.22 -16.14
N LEU A 76 -3.98 -4.73 -15.48
CA LEU A 76 -3.23 -5.92 -15.94
C LEU A 76 -4.10 -7.18 -16.00
N SER A 77 -4.98 -7.35 -15.02
CA SER A 77 -5.80 -8.56 -14.87
C SER A 77 -7.22 -8.45 -15.42
N GLN A 78 -7.60 -7.28 -15.95
CA GLN A 78 -8.98 -6.98 -16.38
C GLN A 78 -10.01 -7.20 -15.26
N LYS A 79 -9.64 -6.85 -14.02
CA LYS A 79 -10.49 -6.94 -12.83
C LYS A 79 -10.80 -5.54 -12.28
N PRO A 80 -11.77 -4.83 -12.87
CA PRO A 80 -11.97 -3.40 -12.60
C PRO A 80 -12.34 -3.09 -11.15
N LEU A 81 -12.97 -4.03 -10.42
CA LEU A 81 -13.37 -3.86 -9.01
C LEU A 81 -12.21 -3.78 -8.02
N LEU A 82 -10.96 -4.03 -8.47
CA LEU A 82 -9.75 -3.83 -7.66
C LEU A 82 -9.31 -2.36 -7.63
N ALA A 83 -9.70 -1.55 -8.61
CA ALA A 83 -9.37 -0.13 -8.67
C ALA A 83 -10.44 0.67 -7.91
N VAL A 84 -10.02 1.57 -7.01
CA VAL A 84 -10.94 2.32 -6.14
C VAL A 84 -11.82 3.27 -6.95
N GLU A 85 -11.25 3.86 -7.99
CA GLU A 85 -11.89 4.79 -8.91
C GLU A 85 -13.07 4.19 -9.68
N ASN A 86 -13.10 2.86 -9.83
CA ASN A 86 -14.18 2.13 -10.51
C ASN A 86 -15.34 1.74 -9.57
N LEU A 87 -15.21 1.97 -8.27
CA LEU A 87 -16.22 1.61 -7.28
C LEU A 87 -17.17 2.78 -7.02
N ASP A 88 -18.37 2.48 -6.51
CA ASP A 88 -19.31 3.51 -6.10
C ASP A 88 -18.83 4.32 -4.88
N ALA A 89 -19.50 5.43 -4.62
CA ALA A 89 -19.14 6.34 -3.53
C ALA A 89 -19.24 5.70 -2.12
N GLU A 90 -20.13 4.73 -1.90
CA GLU A 90 -20.24 4.03 -0.60
C GLU A 90 -18.95 3.24 -0.34
N GLN A 91 -18.53 2.45 -1.33
CA GLN A 91 -17.32 1.65 -1.25
C GLN A 91 -16.06 2.52 -1.13
N GLN A 92 -15.95 3.60 -1.91
CA GLN A 92 -14.82 4.53 -1.81
C GLN A 92 -14.71 5.19 -0.42
N ALA A 93 -15.85 5.58 0.17
CA ALA A 93 -15.90 6.13 1.53
C ALA A 93 -15.53 5.07 2.58
N TYR A 94 -16.03 3.84 2.42
CA TYR A 94 -15.70 2.71 3.28
C TYR A 94 -14.19 2.41 3.26
N ILE A 95 -13.59 2.28 2.07
CA ILE A 95 -12.15 2.05 1.87
C ILE A 95 -11.31 3.13 2.56
N SER A 96 -11.67 4.40 2.36
CA SER A 96 -10.95 5.53 2.95
C SER A 96 -10.94 5.48 4.47
N LYS A 97 -12.01 4.96 5.09
CA LYS A 97 -12.10 4.76 6.54
C LYS A 97 -11.22 3.59 6.99
N VAL A 98 -11.32 2.43 6.34
CA VAL A 98 -10.62 1.22 6.82
C VAL A 98 -9.11 1.25 6.56
N ASP A 99 -8.65 1.83 5.45
CA ASP A 99 -7.21 1.94 5.15
C ASP A 99 -6.45 2.80 6.18
N LEU A 100 -7.13 3.70 6.91
CA LEU A 100 -6.51 4.56 7.92
C LEU A 100 -6.96 4.22 9.34
N ASP A 101 -8.24 4.39 9.66
CA ASP A 101 -8.73 4.31 11.04
C ASP A 101 -8.58 2.89 11.59
N LEU A 102 -9.01 1.89 10.80
CA LEU A 102 -8.92 0.49 11.19
C LEU A 102 -7.46 0.02 11.23
N PHE A 103 -6.66 0.42 10.24
CA PHE A 103 -5.24 0.13 10.22
C PHE A 103 -4.54 0.65 11.47
N PHE A 104 -4.69 1.93 11.84
CA PHE A 104 -4.06 2.47 13.05
C PHE A 104 -4.58 1.80 14.33
N ALA A 105 -5.89 1.54 14.42
CA ALA A 105 -6.46 0.81 15.56
C ALA A 105 -5.89 -0.62 15.68
N SER A 106 -5.62 -1.28 14.55
CA SER A 106 -5.03 -2.64 14.51
C SER A 106 -3.66 -2.69 15.16
N LEU A 107 -2.85 -1.64 14.99
CA LEU A 107 -1.50 -1.57 15.56
C LEU A 107 -1.52 -1.60 17.09
N PHE A 108 -2.52 -0.99 17.72
CA PHE A 108 -2.63 -0.91 19.18
C PHE A 108 -3.14 -2.21 19.83
N VAL A 109 -3.85 -3.06 19.09
CA VAL A 109 -4.42 -4.31 19.63
C VAL A 109 -3.59 -5.54 19.30
N SER A 110 -2.51 -5.38 18.54
CA SER A 110 -1.70 -6.49 18.00
C SER A 110 -0.43 -6.79 18.81
N GLY A 111 -0.25 -6.17 19.99
CA GLY A 111 0.92 -6.38 20.85
C GLY A 111 0.94 -7.73 21.58
N THR A 112 1.08 -8.83 20.85
CA THR A 112 1.10 -10.20 21.40
C THR A 112 2.52 -10.74 21.55
N MET A 113 2.69 -11.76 22.39
CA MET A 113 3.97 -12.48 22.50
C MET A 113 4.37 -13.14 21.18
N THR A 114 3.40 -13.67 20.43
CA THR A 114 3.65 -14.27 19.11
C THR A 114 4.20 -13.26 18.12
N LEU A 115 3.62 -12.06 18.05
CA LEU A 115 4.15 -10.98 17.20
C LEU A 115 5.58 -10.62 17.61
N ASN A 116 5.83 -10.47 18.91
CA ASN A 116 7.17 -10.16 19.42
C ASN A 116 8.20 -11.22 19.01
N ILE A 117 7.86 -12.51 19.06
CA ILE A 117 8.73 -13.60 18.60
C ILE A 117 9.00 -13.48 17.08
N LYS A 118 7.97 -13.20 16.27
CA LYS A 118 8.12 -13.02 14.81
C LYS A 118 9.04 -11.83 14.49
N VAL A 119 8.88 -10.72 15.20
CA VAL A 119 9.74 -9.53 15.08
C VAL A 119 11.19 -9.84 15.47
N LEU A 120 11.42 -10.54 16.58
CA LEU A 120 12.76 -10.96 17.02
C LEU A 120 13.46 -11.90 16.04
N LYS A 121 12.70 -12.70 15.28
CA LYS A 121 13.24 -13.56 14.21
C LYS A 121 13.58 -12.78 12.94
N ALA A 122 12.86 -11.70 12.65
CA ALA A 122 13.01 -10.93 11.43
C ALA A 122 14.08 -9.81 11.55
N MET A 123 14.31 -9.28 12.75
CA MET A 123 15.14 -8.08 12.96
C MET A 123 16.10 -8.27 14.14
N SER A 124 17.28 -7.66 14.06
CA SER A 124 18.21 -7.57 15.20
C SER A 124 17.65 -6.67 16.31
N LEU A 125 18.10 -6.83 17.56
CA LEU A 125 17.67 -5.98 18.68
C LEU A 125 17.91 -4.48 18.44
N LEU A 126 19.04 -4.13 17.80
CA LEU A 126 19.34 -2.75 17.42
C LEU A 126 18.32 -2.22 16.40
N ASP A 127 17.97 -3.04 15.40
CA ASP A 127 17.01 -2.67 14.37
C ASP A 127 15.58 -2.61 14.89
N ILE A 128 15.20 -3.43 15.88
CA ILE A 128 13.93 -3.31 16.59
C ILE A 128 13.84 -1.96 17.31
N GLY A 129 14.88 -1.56 18.04
CA GLY A 129 14.94 -0.26 18.69
C GLY A 129 14.80 0.89 17.68
N ARG A 130 15.52 0.83 16.56
CA ARG A 130 15.42 1.82 15.47
C ARG A 130 14.02 1.85 14.84
N PHE A 131 13.43 0.69 14.61
CA PHE A 131 12.08 0.56 14.08
C PHE A 131 11.05 1.21 14.98
N LEU A 132 11.11 0.97 16.29
CA LEU A 132 10.20 1.61 17.26
C LEU A 132 10.34 3.14 17.25
N VAL A 133 11.58 3.65 17.27
CA VAL A 133 11.86 5.09 17.19
C VAL A 133 11.33 5.68 15.88
N ASP A 134 11.50 4.98 14.76
CA ASP A 134 10.96 5.40 13.47
C ASP A 134 9.43 5.49 13.50
N ARG A 135 8.74 4.46 14.02
CA ARG A 135 7.27 4.44 14.11
C ARG A 135 6.72 5.55 15.01
N ILE A 136 7.38 5.83 16.14
CA ILE A 136 7.02 6.95 17.01
C ILE A 136 7.16 8.28 16.24
N ASN A 137 8.26 8.47 15.51
CA ASN A 137 8.49 9.68 14.73
C ASN A 137 7.50 9.85 13.59
N VAL A 138 7.14 8.77 12.89
CA VAL A 138 6.08 8.79 11.86
C VAL A 138 4.74 9.18 12.48
N GLY A 139 4.37 8.59 13.61
CA GLY A 139 3.14 8.93 14.34
C GLY A 139 3.11 10.40 14.77
N ARG A 140 4.21 10.91 15.33
CA ARG A 140 4.32 12.33 15.75
C ARG A 140 4.19 13.31 14.60
N LYS A 141 4.67 12.96 13.40
CA LYS A 141 4.63 13.80 12.19
C LYS A 141 3.39 13.58 11.33
N ALA A 142 2.49 12.67 11.72
CA ALA A 142 1.26 12.43 10.99
C ALA A 142 0.36 13.68 11.03
N ARG A 143 -0.33 13.92 9.92
CA ARG A 143 -1.26 15.04 9.69
C ARG A 143 -2.72 14.62 9.77
N VAL A 144 -2.97 13.33 10.02
CA VAL A 144 -4.30 12.77 10.27
C VAL A 144 -4.48 12.50 11.77
N LYS A 145 -5.71 12.69 12.26
CA LYS A 145 -6.07 12.30 13.62
C LYS A 145 -6.17 10.79 13.70
N ALA A 146 -5.08 10.13 14.09
CA ALA A 146 -5.11 8.70 14.36
C ALA A 146 -6.13 8.37 15.47
N VAL A 147 -6.71 7.18 15.40
CA VAL A 147 -7.54 6.64 16.48
C VAL A 147 -6.75 6.65 17.78
N SER A 148 -7.33 7.23 18.84
CA SER A 148 -6.71 7.21 20.17
C SER A 148 -6.46 5.76 20.63
N PRO A 149 -5.29 5.45 21.21
CA PRO A 149 -4.99 4.10 21.71
C PRO A 149 -6.07 3.57 22.68
N LEU A 150 -6.65 4.45 23.50
CA LEU A 150 -7.73 4.12 24.44
C LEU A 150 -9.02 3.67 23.75
N LYS A 151 -9.26 4.14 22.52
CA LYS A 151 -10.45 3.81 21.72
C LYS A 151 -10.19 2.67 20.72
N ALA A 152 -8.94 2.33 20.44
CA ALA A 152 -8.57 1.35 19.42
C ALA A 152 -9.29 0.00 19.62
N LYS A 153 -9.31 -0.52 20.85
CA LYS A 153 -10.01 -1.77 21.18
C LYS A 153 -11.51 -1.71 20.88
N ALA A 154 -12.16 -0.59 21.20
CA ALA A 154 -13.59 -0.40 20.95
C ALA A 154 -13.87 -0.28 19.44
N VAL A 155 -13.03 0.45 18.70
CA VAL A 155 -13.12 0.57 17.25
C VAL A 155 -13.00 -0.79 16.56
N ILE A 156 -12.01 -1.61 16.94
CA ILE A 156 -11.84 -2.96 16.41
C ILE A 156 -13.05 -3.85 16.72
N LYS A 157 -13.52 -3.85 17.97
CA LYS A 157 -14.70 -4.65 18.37
C LYS A 157 -15.95 -4.26 17.59
N GLN A 158 -16.21 -2.96 17.46
CA GLN A 158 -17.37 -2.46 16.70
C GLN A 158 -17.25 -2.88 15.24
N HIS A 159 -16.08 -2.70 14.64
CA HIS A 159 -15.86 -3.07 13.25
C HIS A 159 -16.06 -4.57 13.00
N ILE A 160 -15.54 -5.43 13.88
CA ILE A 160 -15.74 -6.88 13.82
C ILE A 160 -17.24 -7.24 13.88
N ALA A 161 -18.00 -6.60 14.78
CA ALA A 161 -19.45 -6.82 14.88
C ALA A 161 -20.20 -6.35 13.62
N ASP A 162 -19.86 -5.17 13.10
CA ASP A 162 -20.45 -4.62 11.88
C ASP A 162 -20.17 -5.53 10.66
N LEU A 163 -18.96 -6.09 10.58
CA LEU A 163 -18.58 -7.03 9.54
C LEU A 163 -19.33 -8.35 9.62
N GLU A 164 -19.45 -8.93 10.80
CA GLU A 164 -20.23 -10.16 11.02
C GLU A 164 -21.69 -9.99 10.56
N GLN A 165 -22.26 -8.80 10.75
CA GLN A 165 -23.59 -8.46 10.25
C GLN A 165 -23.61 -8.22 8.74
N ARG A 166 -22.64 -7.47 8.20
CA ARG A 166 -22.56 -7.10 6.78
C ARG A 166 -22.34 -8.31 5.88
N LEU A 167 -21.57 -9.31 6.34
CA LEU A 167 -21.26 -10.54 5.62
C LEU A 167 -22.49 -11.44 5.47
N SER A 168 -23.39 -11.02 4.59
CA SER A 168 -24.58 -11.74 4.13
C SER A 168 -24.33 -12.50 2.82
N GLN A 169 -23.29 -12.08 2.07
CA GLN A 169 -22.81 -12.71 0.83
C GLN A 169 -21.37 -13.20 1.00
N GLU A 170 -20.74 -13.64 -0.09
CA GLU A 170 -19.37 -14.13 -0.08
C GLU A 170 -18.34 -13.05 0.27
N PHE A 171 -18.58 -11.80 -0.15
CA PHE A 171 -17.71 -10.63 0.05
C PHE A 171 -18.49 -9.42 0.56
N LEU A 172 -17.80 -8.35 0.96
CA LEU A 172 -18.40 -7.22 1.70
C LEU A 172 -19.48 -6.47 0.92
N PHE A 173 -19.38 -6.44 -0.40
CA PHE A 173 -20.27 -5.69 -1.30
C PHE A 173 -20.88 -6.56 -2.41
N GLY A 174 -20.77 -7.89 -2.32
CA GLY A 174 -21.38 -8.78 -3.30
C GLY A 174 -20.79 -10.18 -3.37
N ALA A 175 -20.98 -10.82 -4.52
CA ALA A 175 -20.45 -12.14 -4.83
C ALA A 175 -18.98 -12.16 -5.30
N GLN A 176 -18.39 -11.00 -5.59
CA GLN A 176 -16.97 -10.87 -5.97
C GLN A 176 -16.25 -9.93 -5.01
N PRO A 177 -14.96 -10.17 -4.70
CA PRO A 177 -14.21 -9.26 -3.86
C PRO A 177 -13.97 -7.95 -4.61
N THR A 178 -14.11 -6.86 -3.88
CA THR A 178 -13.79 -5.50 -4.33
C THR A 178 -12.55 -5.00 -3.60
N HIS A 179 -12.02 -3.83 -3.97
CA HIS A 179 -10.93 -3.19 -3.21
C HIS A 179 -11.26 -3.10 -1.71
N ALA A 180 -12.53 -2.91 -1.34
CA ALA A 180 -12.98 -2.84 0.05
C ALA A 180 -12.65 -4.11 0.85
N ASP A 181 -12.76 -5.29 0.24
CA ASP A 181 -12.42 -6.55 0.89
C ASP A 181 -10.93 -6.61 1.25
N PHE A 182 -10.04 -6.26 0.33
CA PHE A 182 -8.60 -6.26 0.57
C PHE A 182 -8.17 -5.17 1.58
N SER A 183 -8.79 -4.00 1.51
CA SER A 183 -8.64 -2.88 2.45
C SER A 183 -9.13 -3.21 3.86
N THR A 184 -10.11 -4.09 4.02
CA THR A 184 -10.50 -4.58 5.35
C THR A 184 -9.61 -5.73 5.78
N TYR A 185 -9.29 -6.64 4.86
CA TYR A 185 -8.57 -7.87 5.13
C TYR A 185 -7.20 -7.62 5.74
N HIS A 186 -6.41 -6.69 5.19
CA HIS A 186 -5.03 -6.53 5.63
C HIS A 186 -4.87 -6.09 7.11
N SER A 187 -5.80 -5.28 7.61
CA SER A 187 -5.81 -4.83 9.01
C SER A 187 -6.23 -5.98 9.94
N LEU A 188 -7.20 -6.79 9.52
CA LEU A 188 -7.61 -7.98 10.28
C LEU A 188 -6.57 -9.10 10.21
N TRP A 189 -5.91 -9.28 9.07
CA TRP A 189 -4.76 -10.19 8.90
C TRP A 189 -3.64 -9.83 9.86
N PHE A 190 -3.35 -8.54 10.04
CA PHE A 190 -2.33 -8.10 11.00
C PHE A 190 -2.67 -8.56 12.43
N ILE A 191 -3.93 -8.43 12.83
CA ILE A 191 -4.41 -8.83 14.16
C ILE A 191 -4.43 -10.36 14.30
N HIS A 192 -4.96 -11.07 13.30
CA HIS A 192 -5.32 -12.49 13.40
C HIS A 192 -4.23 -13.43 12.92
N ASP A 193 -3.67 -13.21 11.73
CA ASP A 193 -2.71 -14.13 11.12
C ASP A 193 -1.28 -13.79 11.56
N LEU A 194 -0.95 -12.50 11.59
CA LEU A 194 0.39 -12.07 11.99
C LEU A 194 0.53 -12.04 13.52
N ALA A 195 -0.37 -11.34 14.22
CA ALA A 195 -0.29 -11.22 15.66
C ALA A 195 -0.98 -12.35 16.45
N GLU A 196 -1.83 -13.16 15.81
CA GLU A 196 -2.55 -14.27 16.48
C GLU A 196 -3.32 -13.81 17.72
N ALA A 197 -3.85 -12.59 17.67
CA ALA A 197 -4.61 -12.03 18.77
C ALA A 197 -6.04 -12.62 18.76
N PRO A 198 -6.60 -13.00 19.92
CA PRO A 198 -7.87 -13.74 20.00
C PRO A 198 -9.13 -12.86 19.74
N PHE A 199 -8.97 -11.68 19.15
CA PHE A 199 -10.03 -10.67 18.99
C PHE A 199 -11.19 -11.11 18.10
N LEU A 200 -10.94 -12.00 17.14
CA LEU A 200 -11.92 -12.39 16.12
C LEU A 200 -12.70 -13.65 16.49
N GLN A 201 -12.39 -14.29 17.63
CA GLN A 201 -13.11 -15.48 18.09
C GLN A 201 -14.61 -15.18 18.26
N GLY A 202 -15.46 -16.14 17.91
CA GLY A 202 -16.93 -16.00 18.00
C GLY A 202 -17.61 -15.32 16.81
N HIS A 203 -16.89 -15.00 15.74
CA HIS A 203 -17.42 -14.34 14.53
C HIS A 203 -17.25 -15.25 13.30
N PRO A 204 -18.11 -16.29 13.14
CA PRO A 204 -17.91 -17.33 12.13
C PRO A 204 -17.99 -16.82 10.69
N LYS A 205 -18.87 -15.85 10.38
CA LYS A 205 -18.96 -15.31 9.02
C LYS A 205 -17.70 -14.54 8.65
N LEU A 206 -17.18 -13.72 9.58
CA LEU A 206 -15.93 -13.00 9.43
C LEU A 206 -14.75 -13.96 9.26
N LEU A 207 -14.63 -14.98 10.11
CA LEU A 207 -13.54 -15.96 9.99
C LEU A 207 -13.61 -16.74 8.66
N ALA A 208 -14.82 -17.10 8.22
CA ALA A 208 -15.01 -17.74 6.92
C ALA A 208 -14.63 -16.80 5.76
N TRP A 209 -14.98 -15.51 5.83
CA TRP A 209 -14.58 -14.50 4.86
C TRP A 209 -13.06 -14.30 4.83
N MET A 210 -12.41 -14.21 6.00
CA MET A 210 -10.94 -14.12 6.07
C MET A 210 -10.26 -15.35 5.46
N ALA A 211 -10.80 -16.55 5.71
CA ALA A 211 -10.29 -17.77 5.08
C ALA A 211 -10.42 -17.72 3.55
N ARG A 212 -11.53 -17.21 3.01
CA ARG A 212 -11.68 -16.98 1.56
C ARG A 212 -10.64 -16.01 1.02
N MET A 213 -10.46 -14.86 1.68
CA MET A 213 -9.44 -13.87 1.29
C MET A 213 -8.03 -14.46 1.31
N LYS A 214 -7.68 -15.22 2.36
CA LYS A 214 -6.38 -15.90 2.48
C LYS A 214 -6.16 -16.94 1.38
N ASN A 215 -7.21 -17.64 0.96
CA ASN A 215 -7.11 -18.70 -0.04
C ASN A 215 -6.81 -18.19 -1.46
N PHE A 216 -6.95 -16.89 -1.72
CA PHE A 216 -6.40 -16.31 -2.96
C PHE A 216 -4.87 -16.45 -3.05
N GLY A 217 -4.19 -16.64 -1.91
CA GLY A 217 -2.75 -16.76 -1.84
C GLY A 217 -2.07 -15.49 -2.34
N HIS A 218 -0.80 -15.62 -2.75
CA HIS A 218 0.01 -14.49 -3.23
C HIS A 218 0.33 -14.59 -4.73
N GLY A 219 -0.31 -15.51 -5.45
CA GLY A 219 -0.05 -15.75 -6.88
C GLY A 219 1.31 -16.42 -7.12
N LEU A 220 1.84 -16.27 -8.34
CA LEU A 220 3.16 -16.80 -8.71
C LEU A 220 4.20 -15.69 -8.57
N SER A 221 5.09 -15.85 -7.60
CA SER A 221 6.18 -14.92 -7.32
C SER A 221 7.56 -15.55 -7.45
N ARG A 222 8.55 -14.77 -7.88
CA ARG A 222 9.97 -15.13 -7.81
C ARG A 222 10.76 -14.03 -7.12
N ASP A 223 11.67 -14.41 -6.22
CA ASP A 223 12.54 -13.45 -5.55
C ASP A 223 13.55 -12.83 -6.50
N VAL A 224 13.76 -11.52 -6.35
CA VAL A 224 14.78 -10.74 -7.05
C VAL A 224 15.51 -9.83 -6.08
N ASN A 225 16.73 -9.45 -6.44
CA ASN A 225 17.55 -8.54 -5.65
C ASN A 225 17.50 -7.11 -6.20
N GLU A 226 18.16 -6.19 -5.49
CA GLU A 226 18.23 -4.78 -5.85
C GLU A 226 18.80 -4.55 -7.26
N ALA A 227 19.78 -5.34 -7.68
CA ALA A 227 20.40 -5.21 -9.00
C ALA A 227 19.41 -5.50 -10.15
N HIS A 228 18.52 -6.48 -9.98
CA HIS A 228 17.46 -6.74 -10.95
C HIS A 228 16.47 -5.58 -11.06
N ALA A 229 16.07 -5.01 -9.91
CA ALA A 229 15.17 -3.86 -9.90
C ALA A 229 15.81 -2.62 -10.56
N LEU A 230 17.10 -2.36 -10.29
CA LEU A 230 17.84 -1.28 -10.95
C LEU A 230 18.00 -1.51 -12.45
N LEU A 231 18.26 -2.75 -12.89
CA LEU A 231 18.34 -3.08 -14.31
C LEU A 231 17.00 -2.84 -15.02
N ALA A 232 15.89 -3.28 -14.42
CA ALA A 232 14.55 -3.05 -14.96
C ALA A 232 14.23 -1.54 -15.06
N ALA A 233 14.72 -0.73 -14.13
CA ALA A 233 14.50 0.71 -14.11
C ALA A 233 15.21 1.49 -15.24
N LYS A 234 16.12 0.85 -16.00
CA LYS A 234 16.79 1.48 -17.16
C LYS A 234 15.92 1.54 -18.43
N ALA A 235 14.69 1.03 -18.38
CA ALA A 235 13.75 1.11 -19.49
C ALA A 235 13.30 2.56 -19.75
N GLU A 236 12.67 2.81 -20.89
CA GLU A 236 11.95 4.07 -21.09
C GLU A 236 10.63 4.07 -20.30
N PRO A 237 10.28 5.16 -19.61
CA PRO A 237 8.96 5.27 -18.98
C PRO A 237 7.82 5.21 -20.00
N ARG A 238 6.65 4.77 -19.55
CA ARG A 238 5.44 4.78 -20.38
C ARG A 238 5.13 6.17 -20.93
N THR A 239 4.65 6.21 -22.16
CA THR A 239 4.10 7.42 -22.78
C THR A 239 2.91 7.93 -21.96
N ILE A 240 2.93 9.23 -21.66
CA ILE A 240 1.85 9.89 -20.93
C ILE A 240 0.76 10.36 -21.91
N PRO A 241 -0.50 9.97 -21.72
CA PRO A 241 -1.61 10.43 -22.55
C PRO A 241 -1.69 11.96 -22.60
N GLU A 242 -2.11 12.51 -23.74
CA GLU A 242 -2.30 13.96 -23.90
C GLU A 242 -3.35 14.51 -22.92
N THR A 243 -4.37 13.72 -22.59
CA THR A 243 -5.40 14.07 -21.60
C THR A 243 -4.84 14.31 -20.20
N TYR A 244 -3.63 13.82 -19.89
CA TYR A 244 -3.00 14.01 -18.58
C TYR A 244 -2.10 15.26 -18.56
N ARG A 245 -1.94 15.95 -19.70
CA ARG A 245 -1.04 17.11 -19.85
C ARG A 245 -1.78 18.45 -19.82
N GLN A 246 -2.95 18.48 -19.19
CA GLN A 246 -3.85 19.64 -19.12
C GLN A 246 -3.66 20.49 -17.84
N ASP A 247 -2.99 19.95 -16.82
CA ASP A 247 -2.75 20.69 -15.56
C ASP A 247 -1.74 21.83 -15.78
N LEU A 248 -1.99 22.99 -15.15
CA LEU A 248 -1.16 24.19 -15.31
C LEU A 248 0.28 24.01 -14.81
N LEU A 249 0.51 23.04 -13.92
CA LEU A 249 1.83 22.74 -13.38
C LEU A 249 2.63 21.76 -14.24
N ILE A 250 2.10 21.28 -15.36
CA ILE A 250 2.85 20.41 -16.28
C ILE A 250 4.13 21.13 -16.74
N GLY A 251 5.25 20.40 -16.73
CA GLY A 251 6.59 20.94 -17.04
C GLY A 251 7.26 21.68 -15.89
N HIS A 252 6.57 21.96 -14.78
CA HIS A 252 7.17 22.63 -13.62
C HIS A 252 7.75 21.63 -12.63
N THR A 253 8.78 22.06 -11.89
CA THR A 253 9.28 21.32 -10.74
C THR A 253 8.27 21.39 -9.60
N VAL A 254 7.87 20.22 -9.09
CA VAL A 254 6.86 20.09 -8.05
C VAL A 254 7.31 19.12 -6.96
N THR A 255 6.58 19.14 -5.85
CA THR A 255 6.58 18.07 -4.85
C THR A 255 5.23 17.39 -4.77
N ILE A 256 5.24 16.06 -4.67
CA ILE A 256 4.10 15.24 -4.28
C ILE A 256 4.36 14.69 -2.88
N THR A 257 3.44 14.97 -1.93
CA THR A 257 3.61 14.59 -0.53
C THR A 257 2.38 13.85 -0.01
N PRO A 258 2.52 12.72 0.72
CA PRO A 258 1.41 12.13 1.46
C PRO A 258 0.76 13.15 2.42
N ALA A 259 -0.57 13.20 2.44
CA ALA A 259 -1.34 14.11 3.29
C ALA A 259 -1.64 13.53 4.69
N ASP A 260 -1.29 12.27 4.94
CA ASP A 260 -1.63 11.49 6.12
C ASP A 260 -0.42 11.25 7.06
N TYR A 261 0.48 10.33 6.73
CA TYR A 261 1.67 9.99 7.51
C TYR A 261 2.85 9.71 6.58
N GLY A 262 4.08 9.74 7.11
CA GLY A 262 5.26 9.58 6.28
C GLY A 262 5.37 10.67 5.21
N CYS A 263 5.07 11.91 5.60
CA CYS A 263 4.90 13.11 4.76
C CYS A 263 6.23 13.64 4.18
N GLU A 264 7.08 12.73 3.68
CA GLU A 264 8.33 13.04 3.00
C GLU A 264 8.02 13.28 1.51
N PRO A 265 8.39 14.45 0.96
CA PRO A 265 8.02 14.85 -0.39
C PRO A 265 8.86 14.10 -1.44
N THR A 266 8.21 13.67 -2.53
CA THR A 266 8.91 13.29 -3.76
C THR A 266 8.95 14.49 -4.69
N MET A 267 10.15 14.90 -5.08
CA MET A 267 10.38 16.02 -5.99
C MET A 267 10.67 15.52 -7.41
N GLY A 268 10.16 16.23 -8.41
CA GLY A 268 10.40 15.98 -9.83
C GLY A 268 9.66 16.98 -10.71
N VAL A 269 9.73 16.80 -12.03
CA VAL A 269 8.95 17.60 -12.98
C VAL A 269 7.57 16.98 -13.15
N LEU A 270 6.48 17.74 -13.00
CA LEU A 270 5.14 17.20 -13.27
C LEU A 270 4.99 16.94 -14.77
N VAL A 271 4.77 15.68 -15.14
CA VAL A 271 4.66 15.27 -16.55
C VAL A 271 3.28 14.73 -16.90
N GLY A 272 2.47 14.40 -15.89
CA GLY A 272 1.07 14.01 -16.07
C GLY A 272 0.25 14.21 -14.80
N ALA A 273 -1.01 14.62 -14.96
CA ALA A 273 -2.00 14.71 -13.91
C ALA A 273 -3.41 14.52 -14.49
N ASN A 274 -4.23 13.70 -13.84
CA ASN A 274 -5.66 13.58 -14.13
C ASN A 274 -6.47 13.58 -12.82
N THR A 275 -7.74 13.16 -12.86
CA THR A 275 -8.61 13.06 -11.68
C THR A 275 -8.15 12.02 -10.65
N GLU A 276 -7.33 11.05 -11.05
CA GLU A 276 -6.99 9.86 -10.26
C GLU A 276 -5.51 9.81 -9.86
N ARG A 277 -4.61 10.40 -10.65
CA ARG A 277 -3.16 10.26 -10.46
C ARG A 277 -2.35 11.50 -10.81
N TYR A 278 -1.19 11.59 -10.16
CA TYR A 278 -0.09 12.48 -10.49
C TYR A 278 1.13 11.67 -10.95
N ILE A 279 1.88 12.19 -11.92
CA ILE A 279 3.09 11.57 -12.46
C ILE A 279 4.19 12.61 -12.47
N VAL A 280 5.27 12.34 -11.74
CA VAL A 280 6.48 13.18 -11.75
C VAL A 280 7.64 12.45 -12.42
N ALA A 281 8.34 13.14 -13.31
CA ALA A 281 9.58 12.68 -13.90
C ALA A 281 10.76 13.04 -12.99
N ARG A 282 11.58 12.05 -12.68
CA ARG A 282 12.83 12.19 -11.95
C ARG A 282 13.98 11.75 -12.84
N GLN A 283 15.10 12.45 -12.75
CA GLN A 283 16.33 12.06 -13.43
C GLN A 283 17.26 11.35 -12.44
N ASP A 284 17.76 10.19 -12.86
CA ASP A 284 18.83 9.47 -12.20
C ASP A 284 19.99 9.29 -13.18
N THR A 285 21.22 9.46 -12.70
CA THR A 285 22.42 9.48 -13.54
C THR A 285 22.72 8.16 -14.24
N GLU A 286 22.27 7.00 -13.70
CA GLU A 286 22.52 5.69 -14.32
C GLU A 286 21.24 4.98 -14.78
N LEU A 287 20.08 5.39 -14.26
CA LEU A 287 18.79 4.81 -14.65
C LEU A 287 18.07 5.63 -15.72
N GLY A 288 18.46 6.89 -15.93
CA GLY A 288 17.79 7.81 -16.84
C GLY A 288 16.53 8.41 -16.21
N THR A 289 15.48 8.59 -17.02
CA THR A 289 14.21 9.16 -16.55
C THR A 289 13.36 8.08 -15.90
N LEU A 290 12.86 8.36 -14.70
CA LEU A 290 11.87 7.55 -13.99
C LEU A 290 10.55 8.32 -13.87
N HIS A 291 9.44 7.67 -14.16
CA HIS A 291 8.11 8.21 -13.85
C HIS A 291 7.63 7.66 -12.51
N VAL A 292 7.41 8.54 -11.54
CA VAL A 292 6.86 8.17 -10.23
C VAL A 292 5.40 8.57 -10.18
N HIS A 293 4.54 7.57 -10.00
CA HIS A 293 3.08 7.67 -10.02
C HIS A 293 2.55 7.66 -8.59
N PHE A 294 1.63 8.58 -8.31
CA PHE A 294 0.92 8.70 -7.05
C PHE A 294 -0.57 8.78 -7.30
N PRO A 295 -1.44 8.24 -6.44
CA PRO A 295 -2.86 8.57 -6.50
C PRO A 295 -3.07 10.05 -6.14
N ARG A 296 -4.09 10.67 -6.73
CA ARG A 296 -4.46 12.07 -6.44
C ARG A 296 -5.03 12.21 -5.04
N GLN A 297 -5.92 11.28 -4.67
CA GLN A 297 -6.53 11.26 -3.34
C GLN A 297 -5.48 10.92 -2.27
N GLY A 298 -5.41 11.74 -1.21
CA GLY A 298 -4.48 11.52 -0.10
C GLY A 298 -3.07 12.10 -0.32
N TYR A 299 -2.85 12.82 -1.42
CA TYR A 299 -1.56 13.45 -1.74
C TYR A 299 -1.74 14.94 -2.06
N THR A 300 -0.75 15.74 -1.68
CA THR A 300 -0.69 17.16 -1.99
C THR A 300 0.35 17.41 -3.08
N LEU A 301 -0.06 18.13 -4.13
CA LEU A 301 0.80 18.68 -5.17
C LEU A 301 1.16 20.13 -4.82
N LYS A 302 2.45 20.48 -4.87
CA LYS A 302 2.92 21.86 -4.72
C LYS A 302 4.02 22.19 -5.71
N ALA A 303 3.93 23.33 -6.38
CA ALA A 303 5.03 23.89 -7.15
C ALA A 303 6.20 24.27 -6.23
N ILE A 304 7.43 24.09 -6.72
CA ILE A 304 8.63 24.65 -6.10
C ILE A 304 8.94 25.93 -6.86
N SER A 305 8.89 27.06 -6.15
CA SER A 305 9.36 28.37 -6.63
C SER A 305 10.88 28.41 -6.69
#